data_AF-A0AAD4VWU4-F1
#
_entry.id   AF-A0AAD4VWU4-F1
#
_cell.length_a   1.000
_cell.length_b   1.000
_cell.length_c   1.000
_cell.angle_alpha   90.00
_cell.angle_beta   90.00
_cell.angle_gamma   90.00
#
_symmetry.space_group_name_H-M   'P 1'
#
loop_
_entity.id
_entity.type
_entity.pdbx_description
1 polymer ?
#
loop_
_entity_poly.entity_id
_entity_poly.type
_entity_poly.pdbx_seq_one_letter_code
_entity_poly.pdbx_strand_id
1 'polypeptide(L)'
;MTSKPVQVNFFGCGGIAIGVCISHKVSDSSTISKFISSWAAIALGSNATNPVVPAEFGVAACLFPSLDFLNTPLPIMRYDKEKWITRRFVFDASKIAALKSKATTATVPKPTCVEVVSALIWKCAFKASRSNLGSIRPSEWFQFANM
;
A
#
# COMPACT_ATOMS: atom_id res chain seq x y z
N MET A 1 -17.45 4.78 16.88
CA MET A 1 -16.01 4.99 17.14
C MET A 1 -15.58 6.14 16.25
N THR A 2 -15.32 7.32 16.82
CA THR A 2 -14.81 8.47 16.06
C THR A 2 -13.34 8.20 15.75
N SER A 3 -12.99 7.95 14.48
CA SER A 3 -11.59 7.85 14.08
C SER A 3 -10.96 9.24 14.21
N LYS A 4 -9.85 9.35 14.95
CA LYS A 4 -9.07 10.59 14.99
C LYS A 4 -8.27 10.68 13.69
N PRO A 5 -8.38 11.77 12.90
CA PRO A 5 -7.65 11.91 11.64
C PRO A 5 -6.12 11.95 11.83
N VAL A 6 -5.66 12.53 12.94
CA VAL A 6 -4.25 12.56 13.34
C VAL A 6 -4.16 12.26 14.84
N GLN A 7 -3.20 11.44 15.23
CA GLN A 7 -2.92 11.09 16.62
C GLN A 7 -1.42 11.17 16.89
N VAL A 8 -1.04 11.82 17.99
CA VAL A 8 0.34 11.87 18.47
C VAL A 8 0.43 11.07 19.77
N ASN A 9 1.40 10.17 19.86
CA ASN A 9 1.66 9.35 21.03
C ASN A 9 3.09 9.59 21.51
N PHE A 10 3.25 9.85 22.81
CA PHE A 10 4.53 10.04 23.46
C PHE A 10 4.90 8.78 24.26
N PHE A 11 6.15 8.35 24.15
CA PHE A 11 6.67 7.21 24.89
C PHE A 11 7.56 7.69 26.04
N GLY A 12 7.58 6.93 27.14
CA GLY A 12 8.38 7.28 28.34
C GLY A 12 9.89 7.40 28.07
N CYS A 13 10.39 6.82 26.96
CA CYS A 13 11.77 6.98 26.51
C CYS A 13 12.05 8.27 25.73
N GLY A 14 11.07 9.18 25.62
CA GLY A 14 11.16 10.41 24.82
C GLY A 14 10.85 10.22 23.33
N GLY A 15 10.55 8.99 22.89
CA GLY A 15 10.10 8.73 21.51
C GLY A 15 8.71 9.28 21.22
N ILE A 16 8.41 9.53 19.94
CA ILE A 16 7.11 9.99 19.45
C ILE A 16 6.64 9.10 18.30
N ALA A 17 5.36 8.70 18.30
CA ALA A 17 4.71 8.10 17.13
C ALA A 17 3.51 8.95 16.69
N ILE A 18 3.47 9.26 15.40
CA ILE A 18 2.38 10.00 14.77
C ILE A 18 1.60 9.04 13.87
N GLY A 19 0.30 8.88 14.13
CA GLY A 19 -0.63 8.15 13.29
C GLY A 19 -1.47 9.12 12.46
N VAL A 20 -1.61 8.83 11.16
CA VAL A 20 -2.44 9.59 10.22
C VAL A 20 -3.47 8.64 9.62
N CYS A 21 -4.75 9.03 9.66
CA CYS A 21 -5.87 8.27 9.14
C CYS A 21 -6.60 9.11 8.09
N ILE A 22 -6.49 8.72 6.82
CA ILE A 22 -7.12 9.39 5.68
C ILE A 22 -7.98 8.38 4.92
N SER A 23 -9.14 8.82 4.43
CA SER A 23 -10.00 7.99 3.60
C SER A 23 -9.31 7.66 2.26
N HIS A 24 -9.24 6.38 1.91
CA HIS A 24 -8.66 5.95 0.63
C HIS A 24 -9.38 6.55 -0.59
N LYS A 25 -10.69 6.87 -0.45
CA LYS A 25 -11.50 7.51 -1.50
C LYS A 25 -10.97 8.85 -1.99
N VAL A 26 -10.18 9.55 -1.16
CA VAL A 26 -9.69 10.90 -1.47
C VAL A 26 -8.18 10.94 -1.63
N SER A 27 -7.48 9.82 -1.40
CA SER A 27 -6.03 9.78 -1.46
C SER A 27 -5.49 8.36 -1.64
N ASP A 28 -4.52 8.22 -2.53
CA ASP A 28 -3.68 7.03 -2.62
C ASP A 28 -2.42 7.16 -1.75
N SER A 29 -1.60 6.10 -1.72
CA SER A 29 -0.36 6.08 -0.93
C SER A 29 0.64 7.17 -1.34
N SER A 30 0.67 7.54 -2.62
CA SER A 30 1.54 8.60 -3.15
C SER A 30 1.12 9.97 -2.62
N THR A 31 -0.18 10.27 -2.64
CA THR A 31 -0.79 11.49 -2.14
C THR A 31 -0.56 11.63 -0.63
N ILE A 32 -0.78 10.56 0.13
CA ILE A 32 -0.52 10.54 1.58
C ILE A 32 0.97 10.82 1.86
N SER A 33 1.88 10.21 1.10
CA SER A 33 3.33 10.41 1.27
C SER A 33 3.76 11.85 1.01
N LYS A 34 3.21 12.48 -0.05
CA LYS A 34 3.43 13.90 -0.36
C LYS A 34 2.86 14.79 0.74
N PHE A 35 1.66 14.51 1.23
CA PHE A 35 1.04 15.24 2.33
C PHE A 35 1.92 15.21 3.59
N ILE A 36 2.38 14.02 4.01
CA ILE A 36 3.24 13.86 5.19
C ILE A 36 4.58 14.60 5.01
N SER A 37 5.18 14.50 3.82
CA SER A 37 6.46 15.17 3.53
C SER A 37 6.32 16.70 3.57
N SER A 38 5.27 17.25 2.97
CA SER A 38 4.97 18.69 3.00
C SER A 38 4.66 19.16 4.42
N TRP A 39 3.88 18.40 5.18
CA TRP A 39 3.58 18.71 6.57
C TRP A 39 4.84 18.75 7.44
N ALA A 40 5.74 17.77 7.27
CA ALA A 40 7.03 17.75 7.95
C ALA A 40 7.92 18.95 7.57
N ALA A 41 8.00 19.28 6.28
CA ALA A 41 8.78 20.44 5.82
C ALA A 41 8.27 21.76 6.42
N ILE A 42 6.95 21.97 6.44
CA ILE A 42 6.33 23.15 7.05
C ILE A 42 6.62 23.20 8.55
N ALA A 43 6.48 22.07 9.25
CA ALA A 43 6.75 21.99 10.69
C ALA A 43 8.22 22.30 11.04
N LEU A 44 9.15 22.04 10.13
CA LEU A 44 10.58 22.35 10.26
C LEU A 44 10.93 23.80 9.86
N GLY A 45 9.95 24.64 9.52
CA GLY A 45 10.16 26.04 9.15
C GLY A 45 10.68 26.22 7.71
N SER A 46 10.57 25.19 6.86
CA SER A 46 10.87 25.33 5.44
C SER A 46 9.81 26.21 4.79
N ASN A 47 10.23 27.35 4.22
CA ASN A 47 9.42 28.19 3.34
C ASN A 47 9.24 27.49 1.98
N ALA A 48 8.70 26.27 1.94
CA ALA A 48 8.40 25.59 0.69
C ALA A 48 7.34 26.43 -0.06
N THR A 49 7.82 27.31 -0.93
CA THR A 49 7.06 28.33 -1.66
C THR A 49 6.11 27.76 -2.70
N ASN A 50 6.07 26.44 -2.84
CA ASN A 50 5.08 25.77 -3.67
C ASN A 50 4.33 24.80 -2.76
N PRO A 51 3.12 25.16 -2.28
CA PRO A 51 2.26 24.14 -1.71
C PRO A 51 2.11 23.06 -2.79
N VAL A 52 2.17 21.78 -2.39
CA VAL A 52 1.84 20.65 -3.28
C VAL A 52 0.32 20.67 -3.49
N VAL A 53 -0.17 21.76 -4.07
CA VAL A 53 -1.49 21.86 -4.65
C VAL A 53 -1.35 21.15 -5.98
N PRO A 54 -2.16 20.11 -6.26
CA PRO A 54 -2.27 19.60 -7.62
C PRO A 54 -2.53 20.80 -8.52
N ALA A 55 -1.71 21.00 -9.55
CA ALA A 55 -1.86 22.12 -10.47
C ALA A 55 -3.31 22.26 -10.97
N GLU A 56 -4.04 21.14 -11.01
CA GLU A 56 -5.45 21.05 -11.34
C GLU A 56 -6.13 19.98 -10.46
N PHE A 57 -7.22 20.35 -9.78
CA PHE A 57 -8.10 19.42 -9.07
C PHE A 57 -9.15 18.87 -10.06
N GLY A 58 -9.41 17.56 -10.04
CA GLY A 58 -10.42 16.94 -10.91
C GLY A 58 -9.93 16.36 -12.24
N VAL A 59 -8.63 16.48 -12.58
CA VAL A 59 -8.03 15.84 -13.78
C VAL A 59 -8.30 14.32 -13.81
N ALA A 60 -8.33 13.68 -12.64
CA ALA A 60 -8.64 12.25 -12.54
C ALA A 60 -10.03 11.91 -13.11
N ALA A 61 -11.04 12.77 -12.96
CA ALA A 61 -12.37 12.54 -13.54
C ALA A 61 -12.36 12.62 -15.08
N CYS A 62 -11.44 13.41 -15.66
CA CYS A 62 -11.23 13.48 -17.10
C CYS A 62 -10.43 12.27 -17.63
N LEU A 63 -9.42 11.82 -16.88
CA LEU A 63 -8.56 10.69 -17.25
C LEU A 63 -9.23 9.33 -17.05
N PHE A 64 -10.13 9.24 -16.07
CA PHE A 64 -10.85 8.03 -15.69
C PHE A 64 -12.36 8.32 -15.66
N PRO A 65 -13.02 8.41 -16.83
CA PRO A 65 -14.46 8.60 -16.89
C PRO A 65 -15.17 7.44 -16.18
N SER A 66 -16.34 7.73 -15.60
CA SER A 66 -17.13 6.71 -14.91
C SER A 66 -17.45 5.56 -15.85
N LEU A 67 -16.98 4.36 -15.53
CA LEU A 67 -17.35 3.14 -16.25
C LEU A 67 -18.65 2.59 -15.65
N ASP A 68 -19.74 2.60 -16.41
CA ASP A 68 -21.07 2.18 -15.93
C ASP A 68 -21.12 0.73 -15.42
N PHE A 69 -20.12 -0.11 -15.75
CA PHE A 69 -19.99 -1.49 -15.27
C PHE A 69 -19.55 -1.60 -13.79
N LEU A 70 -18.92 -0.56 -13.23
CA LEU A 70 -18.56 -0.51 -11.79
C LEU A 70 -19.74 -0.17 -10.88
N ASN A 71 -20.94 0.06 -11.45
CA ASN A 71 -22.18 0.20 -10.69
C ASN A 71 -22.71 -1.13 -10.15
N THR A 72 -22.07 -2.26 -10.48
CA THR A 72 -22.29 -3.49 -9.72
C THR A 72 -21.73 -3.27 -8.32
N PRO A 73 -22.54 -3.43 -7.26
CA PRO A 73 -22.01 -3.34 -5.91
C PRO A 73 -20.91 -4.38 -5.77
N LEU A 74 -19.66 -3.90 -5.64
CA LEU A 74 -18.54 -4.75 -5.29
C LEU A 74 -18.99 -5.58 -4.09
N PRO A 75 -18.76 -6.91 -4.09
CA PRO A 75 -19.14 -7.74 -2.97
C PRO A 75 -18.60 -7.05 -1.73
N ILE A 76 -19.49 -6.70 -0.81
CA ILE A 76 -19.11 -6.05 0.44
C ILE A 76 -18.04 -6.96 1.01
N MET A 77 -16.79 -6.48 1.05
CA MET A 77 -15.71 -7.20 1.66
C MET A 77 -16.07 -7.21 3.15
N ARG A 78 -16.76 -8.27 3.55
CA ARG A 78 -17.09 -8.49 4.95
C ARG A 78 -15.75 -8.74 5.61
N TYR A 79 -15.24 -7.70 6.25
CA TYR A 79 -14.22 -7.86 7.26
C TYR A 79 -14.92 -8.56 8.41
N ASP A 80 -15.08 -9.88 8.30
CA ASP A 80 -15.39 -10.69 9.45
C ASP A 80 -14.36 -10.34 10.52
N LYS A 81 -14.80 -10.30 11.78
CA LYS A 81 -13.95 -9.98 12.94
C LYS A 81 -12.96 -11.12 13.21
N GLU A 82 -12.33 -11.64 12.17
CA GLU A 82 -11.27 -12.61 12.25
C GLU A 82 -10.08 -11.98 12.96
N LYS A 83 -9.39 -12.79 13.75
CA LYS A 83 -8.21 -12.37 14.48
C LYS A 83 -7.02 -12.36 13.52
N TRP A 84 -6.75 -11.21 12.92
CA TRP A 84 -5.57 -11.01 12.09
C TRP A 84 -4.32 -10.90 12.96
N ILE A 85 -3.25 -11.58 12.56
CA ILE A 85 -1.92 -11.44 13.16
C ILE A 85 -1.03 -10.73 12.14
N THR A 86 -0.55 -9.54 12.49
CA THR A 86 0.42 -8.81 11.67
C THR A 86 1.84 -9.25 12.02
N ARG A 87 2.63 -9.63 11.00
CA ARG A 87 4.06 -9.95 11.14
C ARG A 87 4.87 -9.14 10.14
N ARG A 88 6.03 -8.64 10.57
CA ARG A 88 6.98 -7.92 9.71
C ARG A 88 8.08 -8.87 9.22
N PHE A 89 8.20 -9.01 7.91
CA PHE A 89 9.31 -9.71 7.26
C PHE A 89 10.23 -8.68 6.61
N VAL A 90 11.52 -8.73 6.94
CA VAL A 90 12.53 -7.80 6.42
C VAL A 90 13.38 -8.53 5.38
N PHE A 91 13.54 -7.92 4.21
CA PHE A 91 14.37 -8.43 3.13
C PHE A 91 15.53 -7.47 2.89
N ASP A 92 16.74 -7.89 3.26
CA ASP A 92 17.93 -7.08 3.04
C ASP A 92 18.29 -6.99 1.56
N ALA A 93 19.07 -5.97 1.20
CA ALA A 93 19.51 -5.72 -0.17
C ALA A 93 20.16 -6.95 -0.83
N SER A 94 20.96 -7.71 -0.08
CA SER A 94 21.61 -8.94 -0.57
C SER A 94 20.59 -10.04 -0.89
N LYS A 95 19.54 -10.20 -0.08
CA LYS A 95 18.46 -11.16 -0.33
C LYS A 95 17.60 -10.74 -1.52
N ILE A 96 17.30 -9.45 -1.66
CA ILE A 96 16.60 -8.92 -2.85
C ILE A 96 17.45 -9.14 -4.11
N ALA A 97 18.76 -8.88 -4.07
CA ALA A 97 19.64 -9.11 -5.20
C ALA A 97 19.67 -10.59 -5.61
N ALA A 98 19.74 -11.51 -4.64
CA ALA A 98 19.65 -12.94 -4.89
C ALA A 98 18.28 -13.34 -5.50
N LEU A 99 17.19 -12.75 -5.02
CA LEU A 99 15.85 -12.97 -5.59
C LEU A 99 15.74 -12.48 -7.03
N LYS A 100 16.30 -11.29 -7.34
CA LYS A 100 16.36 -10.74 -8.70
C LYS A 100 17.14 -11.66 -9.62
N SER A 101 18.34 -12.07 -9.23
CA SER A 101 19.16 -13.00 -10.01
C SER A 101 18.42 -14.31 -10.30
N LYS A 102 17.68 -14.84 -9.32
CA LYS A 102 16.89 -16.07 -9.49
C LYS A 102 15.65 -15.88 -10.37
N ALA A 103 15.07 -14.69 -10.37
CA ALA A 103 13.87 -14.37 -11.15
C ALA A 103 14.18 -13.92 -12.59
N THR A 104 15.44 -13.59 -12.89
CA THR A 104 15.86 -13.20 -14.24
C THR A 104 15.69 -14.37 -15.20
N THR A 105 14.92 -14.13 -16.27
CA THR A 105 14.71 -15.06 -17.39
C THR A 105 14.87 -14.30 -18.71
N ALA A 106 14.85 -15.02 -19.84
CA ALA A 106 14.83 -14.37 -21.16
C ALA A 106 13.63 -13.43 -21.36
N THR A 107 12.49 -13.76 -20.75
CA THR A 107 11.26 -12.94 -20.82
C THR A 107 11.18 -11.85 -19.76
N VAL A 108 11.91 -12.00 -18.63
CA VAL A 108 11.98 -11.00 -17.56
C VAL A 108 13.47 -10.72 -17.25
N PRO A 109 14.17 -9.97 -18.11
CA PRO A 109 15.63 -9.80 -17.99
C PRO A 109 16.04 -8.96 -16.78
N LYS A 110 15.20 -8.01 -16.34
CA LYS A 110 15.51 -7.06 -15.27
C LYS A 110 14.34 -6.91 -14.29
N PRO A 111 14.11 -7.90 -13.41
CA PRO A 111 13.02 -7.83 -12.45
C PRO A 111 13.25 -6.74 -11.38
N THR A 112 12.18 -6.03 -11.05
CA THR A 112 12.14 -5.00 -9.99
C THR A 112 12.11 -5.62 -8.60
N CYS A 113 12.36 -4.81 -7.57
CA CYS A 113 12.26 -5.29 -6.18
C CYS A 113 10.83 -5.69 -5.83
N VAL A 114 9.85 -4.92 -6.30
CA VAL A 114 8.43 -5.16 -6.03
C VAL A 114 8.01 -6.49 -6.64
N GLU A 115 8.36 -6.76 -7.89
CA GLU A 115 8.01 -8.01 -8.56
C GLU A 115 8.56 -9.23 -7.82
N VAL A 116 9.85 -9.23 -7.46
CA VAL A 116 10.46 -10.42 -6.85
C VAL A 116 9.97 -10.68 -5.42
N VAL A 117 9.71 -9.63 -4.65
CA VAL A 117 9.19 -9.75 -3.28
C VAL A 117 7.72 -10.16 -3.32
N SER A 118 6.90 -9.53 -4.15
CA SER A 118 5.49 -9.89 -4.32
C SER A 118 5.33 -11.32 -4.83
N ALA A 119 6.11 -11.74 -5.83
CA ALA A 119 6.09 -13.10 -6.34
C ALA A 119 6.48 -14.14 -5.28
N LEU A 120 7.46 -13.81 -4.43
CA LEU A 120 7.85 -14.67 -3.32
C LEU A 120 6.72 -14.79 -2.28
N ILE A 121 6.14 -13.65 -1.86
CA ILE A 121 5.02 -13.63 -0.91
C ILE A 121 3.86 -14.45 -1.46
N TRP A 122 3.50 -14.25 -2.72
CA TRP A 122 2.45 -14.99 -3.40
C TRP A 122 2.70 -16.49 -3.39
N LYS A 123 3.92 -16.90 -3.76
CA LYS A 123 4.33 -18.32 -3.74
C LYS A 123 4.25 -18.91 -2.34
N CYS A 124 4.65 -18.17 -1.31
CA CYS A 124 4.56 -18.62 0.09
C CYS A 124 3.10 -18.72 0.55
N ALA A 125 2.27 -17.72 0.24
CA ALA A 125 0.85 -17.72 0.58
C ALA A 125 0.11 -18.89 -0.08
N PHE A 126 0.39 -19.16 -1.36
CA PHE A 126 -0.18 -20.29 -2.08
C PHE A 126 0.20 -21.64 -1.43
N LYS A 127 1.48 -21.81 -1.07
CA LYS A 127 1.94 -23.02 -0.38
C LYS A 127 1.27 -23.20 0.98
N ALA A 128 1.21 -22.14 1.80
CA ALA A 128 0.60 -22.18 3.11
C ALA A 128 -0.91 -22.50 3.03
N SER A 129 -1.62 -21.87 2.09
CA SER A 129 -3.04 -22.13 1.84
C SER A 129 -3.29 -23.60 1.49
N ARG A 130 -2.52 -24.15 0.54
CA ARG A 130 -2.63 -25.56 0.16
C ARG A 130 -2.36 -26.51 1.34
N SER A 131 -1.32 -26.23 2.14
CA SER A 131 -0.99 -27.07 3.31
C SER A 131 -2.06 -27.04 4.40
N ASN A 132 -2.70 -25.89 4.62
CA ASN A 132 -3.72 -25.75 5.68
C ASN A 132 -5.08 -26.32 5.27
N LEU A 133 -5.45 -26.27 3.98
CA LEU A 133 -6.78 -26.61 3.50
C LEU A 133 -6.86 -27.92 2.72
N GLY A 134 -5.70 -28.54 2.41
CA GLY A 134 -5.63 -29.78 1.63
C GLY A 134 -6.05 -29.65 0.15
N SER A 135 -6.45 -28.47 -0.31
CA SER A 135 -6.90 -28.21 -1.68
C SER A 135 -6.31 -26.92 -2.26
N ILE A 136 -6.32 -26.81 -3.59
CA ILE A 136 -5.93 -25.58 -4.28
C ILE A 136 -7.14 -24.64 -4.30
N ARG A 137 -6.95 -23.39 -3.92
CA ARG A 137 -7.93 -22.32 -4.14
C ARG A 137 -7.44 -21.36 -5.22
N PRO A 138 -8.36 -20.75 -6.00
CA PRO A 138 -8.05 -19.59 -6.80
C PRO A 138 -7.42 -18.49 -5.93
N SER A 139 -6.39 -17.86 -6.45
CA SER A 139 -5.69 -16.76 -5.80
C SER A 139 -5.81 -15.53 -6.69
N GLU A 140 -6.32 -14.42 -6.14
CA GLU A 140 -6.56 -13.18 -6.89
C GLU A 140 -5.62 -12.08 -6.40
N TRP A 141 -4.88 -11.46 -7.33
CA TRP A 141 -4.00 -10.34 -7.05
C TRP A 141 -4.71 -9.07 -7.51
N PHE A 142 -5.22 -8.29 -6.57
CA PHE A 142 -5.91 -7.04 -6.86
C PHE A 142 -4.95 -5.87 -6.75
N GLN A 143 -4.90 -5.04 -7.78
CA GLN A 143 -4.29 -3.72 -7.70
C GLN A 143 -5.39 -2.70 -7.38
N PHE A 144 -5.47 -2.30 -6.12
CA PHE A 144 -6.36 -1.23 -5.68
C PHE A 144 -5.74 0.14 -6.00
N ALA A 145 -5.65 0.46 -7.29
CA ALA A 145 -5.34 1.82 -7.73
C ALA A 145 -6.66 2.60 -7.80
N ASN A 146 -6.74 3.73 -7.07
CA ASN A 146 -7.84 4.70 -7.15
C ASN A 146 -9.25 4.11 -6.88
N MET A 147 -9.48 3.62 -5.65
CA MET A 147 -10.82 3.27 -5.15
C MET A 147 -11.29 4.29 -4.11
#